data_AF-A0A087SX03-F1
#
_entry.id   AF-A0A087SX03-F1
#
_cell.length_a   1.000
_cell.length_b   1.000
_cell.length_c   1.000
_cell.angle_alpha   90.00
_cell.angle_beta   90.00
_cell.angle_gamma   90.00
#
_symmetry.space_group_name_H-M   'P 1'
#
loop_
_entity.id
_entity.type
_entity.pdbx_description
1 polymer ?
#
loop_
_entity_poly.entity_id
_entity_poly.type
_entity_poly.pdbx_seq_one_letter_code
_entity_poly.pdbx_strand_id
1 'polypeptide(L)'
;MFHLPPSFPKCTTRVVRNIDYFQSNYIIVFIGLIVYCILTSPLLLIAIAALLGSCYIIKLRNDAKEVILFGQKLTLAHQYALVSIISFPLFYLAGAGQVVFWILGASFFTIMLHATLYSIEQCPKDEDDFDLHMAPV
;
A
#
# COMPACT_ATOMS: atom_id res chain seq x y z
N MET A 1 23.23 -17.64 -14.32
CA MET A 1 23.73 -18.71 -13.44
C MET A 1 23.33 -18.34 -12.02
N PHE A 2 22.43 -19.08 -11.39
CA PHE A 2 21.90 -18.75 -10.05
C PHE A 2 22.95 -19.08 -8.98
N HIS A 3 23.70 -18.08 -8.52
CA HIS A 3 24.61 -18.24 -7.39
C HIS A 3 23.84 -18.03 -6.09
N LEU A 4 23.47 -19.13 -5.42
CA LEU A 4 22.91 -19.08 -4.08
C LEU A 4 24.06 -18.74 -3.10
N PRO A 5 24.02 -17.59 -2.40
CA PRO A 5 25.09 -17.22 -1.47
C PRO A 5 25.14 -18.21 -0.30
N PRO A 6 26.34 -18.50 0.24
CA PRO A 6 26.56 -19.56 1.22
C PRO A 6 26.01 -19.26 2.64
N SER A 7 25.29 -18.16 2.85
CA SER A 7 24.75 -17.82 4.16
C SER A 7 23.51 -16.90 4.11
N PHE A 8 22.47 -17.29 4.85
CA PHE A 8 21.22 -16.53 5.05
C PHE A 8 21.42 -15.04 5.39
N PRO A 9 22.41 -14.64 6.23
CA PRO A 9 22.63 -13.23 6.57
C PRO A 9 23.06 -12.37 5.37
N LYS A 10 23.87 -12.91 4.44
CA LYS A 10 24.31 -12.17 3.25
C LYS A 10 23.17 -12.00 2.25
N CYS A 11 22.22 -12.94 2.22
CA CYS A 11 21.02 -12.86 1.38
C CYS A 11 20.06 -11.77 1.88
N THR A 12 19.81 -11.70 3.19
CA THR A 12 18.93 -10.67 3.77
C THR A 12 19.50 -9.27 3.60
N THR A 13 20.81 -9.07 3.76
CA THR A 13 21.44 -7.76 3.51
C THR A 13 21.29 -7.30 2.05
N ARG A 14 21.37 -8.24 1.08
CA ARG A 14 21.14 -7.92 -0.34
C ARG A 14 19.69 -7.54 -0.61
N VAL A 15 18.74 -8.26 -0.03
CA VAL A 15 17.29 -7.97 -0.17
C VAL A 15 16.95 -6.61 0.44
N VAL A 16 17.44 -6.30 1.64
CA VAL A 16 17.19 -5.01 2.31
C VAL A 16 17.70 -3.84 1.46
N ARG A 17 18.92 -3.94 0.92
CA ARG A 17 19.48 -2.90 0.04
C ARG A 17 18.69 -2.69 -1.25
N ASN A 18 18.16 -3.77 -1.83
CA ASN A 18 17.31 -3.70 -3.03
C ASN A 18 15.94 -3.06 -2.71
N ILE A 19 15.41 -3.32 -1.52
CA ILE A 19 14.15 -2.71 -1.04
C ILE A 19 14.33 -1.20 -0.90
N ASP A 20 15.41 -0.75 -0.26
CA ASP A 20 15.67 0.67 -0.04
C ASP A 20 15.91 1.42 -1.36
N TYR A 21 16.62 0.82 -2.31
CA TYR A 21 16.92 1.47 -3.59
C TYR A 21 15.69 1.64 -4.50
N PHE A 22 14.78 0.65 -4.53
CA PHE A 22 13.60 0.66 -5.40
C PHE A 22 12.28 0.96 -4.66
N GLN A 23 12.38 1.50 -3.44
CA GLN A 23 11.23 1.77 -2.56
C GLN A 23 10.11 2.56 -3.26
N SER A 24 10.44 3.59 -4.05
CA SER A 24 9.44 4.35 -4.83
C SER A 24 8.73 3.50 -5.88
N ASN A 25 9.45 2.62 -6.60
CA ASN A 25 8.83 1.72 -7.58
C ASN A 25 7.89 0.72 -6.91
N TYR A 26 8.27 0.20 -5.74
CA TYR A 26 7.40 -0.70 -4.97
C TYR A 26 6.16 0.00 -4.44
N ILE A 27 6.25 1.26 -4.01
CA ILE A 27 5.09 2.07 -3.61
C ILE A 27 4.14 2.28 -4.81
N ILE A 28 4.67 2.58 -6.00
CA ILE A 28 3.84 2.77 -7.20
C ILE A 28 3.11 1.47 -7.55
N VAL A 29 3.81 0.33 -7.55
CA VAL A 29 3.20 -0.99 -7.80
C VAL A 29 2.16 -1.34 -6.74
N PHE A 30 2.44 -1.05 -5.47
CA PHE A 30 1.52 -1.26 -4.36
C PHE A 30 0.23 -0.44 -4.52
N ILE A 31 0.35 0.86 -4.84
CA ILE A 31 -0.79 1.74 -5.12
C ILE A 31 -1.56 1.24 -6.35
N GLY A 32 -0.86 0.85 -7.42
CA GLY A 32 -1.47 0.29 -8.62
C GLY A 32 -2.28 -0.98 -8.34
N LEU A 33 -1.74 -1.88 -7.52
CA LEU A 33 -2.43 -3.11 -7.07
C LEU A 33 -3.66 -2.80 -6.21
N ILE A 34 -3.60 -1.80 -5.33
CA ILE A 34 -4.76 -1.33 -4.56
C ILE A 34 -5.86 -0.85 -5.51
N VAL A 35 -5.54 0.04 -6.45
CA VAL A 35 -6.50 0.58 -7.41
C VAL A 35 -7.08 -0.53 -8.29
N TYR A 36 -6.24 -1.45 -8.78
CA TYR A 36 -6.68 -2.59 -9.57
C TYR A 36 -7.65 -3.51 -8.80
N CYS A 37 -7.35 -3.80 -7.53
CA CYS A 37 -8.24 -4.61 -6.68
C CYS A 37 -9.58 -3.91 -6.40
N ILE A 38 -9.57 -2.59 -6.20
CA ILE A 38 -10.80 -1.81 -6.01
C ILE A 38 -11.66 -1.84 -7.29
N LEU A 39 -11.06 -1.66 -8.46
CA LEU A 39 -11.78 -1.66 -9.74
C LEU A 39 -12.30 -3.05 -10.13
N THR A 40 -11.56 -4.10 -9.82
CA THR A 40 -11.91 -5.48 -10.18
C THR A 40 -12.96 -6.08 -9.23
N SER A 41 -13.11 -5.53 -8.01
CA SER A 41 -14.07 -6.01 -7.02
C SER A 41 -15.36 -5.17 -7.02
N PRO A 42 -16.47 -5.65 -7.61
CA PRO A 42 -17.72 -4.89 -7.70
C PRO A 42 -18.32 -4.59 -6.31
N LEU A 43 -18.17 -5.51 -5.36
CA LEU A 43 -18.65 -5.35 -3.98
C LEU A 43 -17.90 -4.25 -3.22
N LEU A 44 -16.57 -4.19 -3.36
CA LEU A 44 -15.77 -3.16 -2.70
C LEU A 44 -16.04 -1.78 -3.30
N LEU A 45 -16.26 -1.72 -4.62
CA LEU A 45 -16.62 -0.49 -5.32
C LEU A 45 -17.98 0.05 -4.84
N ILE A 46 -18.99 -0.83 -4.69
CA ILE A 46 -20.28 -0.45 -4.09
C ILE A 46 -20.10 0.04 -2.65
N ALA A 47 -19.25 -0.61 -1.85
CA ALA A 47 -19.01 -0.20 -0.47
C ALA A 47 -18.37 1.19 -0.36
N ILE A 48 -17.37 1.47 -1.21
CA ILE A 48 -16.74 2.79 -1.31
C ILE A 48 -17.74 3.84 -1.81
N ALA A 49 -18.53 3.51 -2.84
CA ALA A 49 -19.54 4.41 -3.37
C ALA A 49 -20.61 4.76 -2.33
N ALA A 50 -21.06 3.78 -1.53
CA ALA A 50 -22.00 4.00 -0.43
C ALA A 50 -21.40 4.91 0.67
N LEU A 51 -20.13 4.71 1.02
CA LEU A 51 -19.43 5.53 2.01
C LEU A 51 -19.25 6.98 1.50
N LEU A 52 -18.72 7.15 0.30
CA LEU A 52 -18.51 8.46 -0.32
C LEU A 52 -19.85 9.18 -0.54
N GLY A 53 -20.87 8.47 -1.02
CA GLY A 53 -22.23 8.99 -1.18
C GLY A 53 -22.81 9.46 0.15
N SER A 54 -22.66 8.68 1.21
CA SER A 54 -23.13 9.05 2.56
C SER A 54 -22.41 10.29 3.09
N CYS A 55 -21.07 10.35 2.97
CA CYS A 55 -20.28 11.51 3.35
C CYS A 55 -20.65 12.76 2.53
N TYR A 56 -20.88 12.60 1.23
CA TYR A 56 -21.30 13.69 0.34
C TYR A 56 -22.68 14.21 0.71
N ILE A 57 -23.64 13.33 1.00
CA ILE A 57 -24.98 13.71 1.46
C ILE A 57 -24.89 14.45 2.80
N ILE A 58 -24.09 13.97 3.75
CA ILE A 58 -23.86 14.65 5.04
C ILE A 58 -23.31 16.06 4.81
N LYS A 59 -22.27 16.19 3.98
CA LYS A 59 -21.66 17.48 3.66
C LYS A 59 -22.68 18.42 3.02
N LEU A 60 -23.40 17.96 2.00
CA LEU A 60 -24.42 18.74 1.29
C LEU A 60 -25.54 19.18 2.24
N ARG A 61 -25.99 18.30 3.14
CA ARG A 61 -27.00 18.68 4.13
C ARG A 61 -26.45 19.75 5.06
N ASN A 62 -25.23 19.57 5.58
CA ASN A 62 -24.61 20.53 6.49
C ASN A 62 -24.44 21.91 5.86
N ASP A 63 -23.99 21.97 4.60
CA ASP A 63 -23.83 23.21 3.85
C ASP A 63 -25.17 23.93 3.59
N ALA A 64 -26.26 23.18 3.37
CA ALA A 64 -27.58 23.75 3.08
C ALA A 64 -28.37 24.15 4.33
N LYS A 65 -28.29 23.36 5.41
CA LYS A 65 -28.95 23.60 6.71
C LYS A 65 -28.30 22.73 7.77
N GLU A 66 -27.98 23.31 8.93
CA GLU A 66 -27.61 22.52 10.10
C GLU A 66 -28.65 21.39 10.29
N VAL A 67 -28.18 20.14 10.35
CA VAL A 67 -29.07 18.98 10.47
C VAL A 67 -29.64 19.01 11.88
N ILE A 68 -30.82 19.60 12.04
CA ILE A 68 -31.55 19.64 13.30
C ILE A 68 -32.48 18.42 13.30
N LEU A 69 -32.10 17.37 14.03
CA LEU A 69 -32.97 16.23 14.29
C LEU A 69 -33.54 16.41 15.70
N PHE A 70 -34.87 16.35 15.85
CA PHE A 70 -35.53 16.50 17.16
C PHE A 70 -35.27 17.83 17.90
N GLY A 71 -34.97 18.92 17.19
CA GLY A 71 -34.72 20.23 17.82
C GLY A 71 -33.33 20.38 18.47
N GLN A 72 -32.44 19.41 18.30
CA GLN A 72 -31.03 19.47 18.70
C GLN A 72 -30.13 19.46 17.45
N LYS A 73 -29.06 20.26 17.48
CA LYS A 73 -28.06 20.29 16.40
C LYS A 73 -27.29 18.97 16.40
N LEU A 74 -27.48 18.12 15.39
CA LEU A 74 -26.69 16.90 15.25
C LEU A 74 -25.26 17.28 14.88
N THR A 75 -24.35 17.12 15.85
CA THR A 75 -22.92 17.33 15.64
C THR A 75 -22.42 16.44 14.51
N LEU A 76 -21.49 16.94 13.69
CA LEU A 76 -20.87 16.17 12.60
C LEU A 76 -20.33 14.82 13.08
N ALA A 77 -19.76 14.77 14.29
CA ALA A 77 -19.27 13.53 14.90
C ALA A 77 -20.33 12.42 14.97
N HIS A 78 -21.58 12.74 15.34
CA HIS A 78 -22.66 11.76 15.40
C HIS A 78 -23.07 11.26 14.01
N GLN A 79 -23.08 12.14 13.01
CA GLN A 79 -23.45 11.77 11.64
C GLN A 79 -22.40 10.82 11.02
N TYR A 80 -21.12 11.13 11.19
CA TYR A 80 -20.03 10.25 10.76
C TYR A 80 -19.96 8.96 11.55
N ALA A 81 -20.27 8.97 12.85
CA ALA A 81 -20.36 7.76 13.66
C ALA A 81 -21.47 6.82 13.14
N LEU A 82 -22.64 7.36 12.82
CA LEU A 82 -23.77 6.59 12.30
C LEU A 82 -23.45 5.98 10.93
N VAL A 83 -22.84 6.77 10.03
CA VAL A 83 -22.33 6.25 8.75
C VAL A 83 -21.27 5.18 8.95
N SER A 84 -20.37 5.33 9.92
CA SER A 84 -19.34 4.33 10.21
C SER A 84 -19.94 3.02 10.70
N ILE A 85 -20.96 3.08 11.57
CA ILE A 85 -21.68 1.90 12.07
C ILE A 85 -22.41 1.16 10.93
N ILE A 86 -23.03 1.88 9.99
CA ILE A 86 -23.72 1.28 8.83
C ILE A 86 -22.70 0.75 7.80
N SER A 87 -21.60 1.46 7.60
CA SER A 87 -20.58 1.09 6.62
C SER A 87 -19.77 -0.11 7.08
N PHE A 88 -19.56 -0.30 8.39
CA PHE A 88 -18.73 -1.39 8.91
C PHE A 88 -19.24 -2.80 8.50
N PRO A 89 -20.54 -3.15 8.66
CA PRO A 89 -21.11 -4.38 8.11
C PRO A 89 -20.98 -4.49 6.59
N LEU A 90 -21.14 -3.37 5.87
CA LEU A 90 -21.05 -3.33 4.42
C LEU A 90 -19.63 -3.66 3.94
N PHE A 91 -18.60 -3.08 4.57
CA PHE A 91 -17.19 -3.39 4.28
C PHE A 91 -16.82 -4.82 4.67
N TYR A 92 -17.39 -5.34 5.76
CA TYR A 92 -17.23 -6.74 6.14
C TYR A 92 -17.82 -7.70 5.10
N LEU A 93 -19.07 -7.45 4.67
CA LEU A 93 -19.74 -8.22 3.61
C LEU A 93 -19.05 -8.08 2.25
N ALA A 94 -18.50 -6.90 1.95
CA ALA A 94 -17.72 -6.67 0.74
C ALA A 94 -16.36 -7.39 0.76
N GLY A 95 -16.00 -8.08 1.85
CA GLY A 95 -14.75 -8.83 1.96
C GLY A 95 -13.52 -7.93 2.02
N ALA A 96 -13.64 -6.72 2.58
CA ALA A 96 -12.53 -5.76 2.63
C ALA A 96 -11.26 -6.36 3.24
N GLY A 97 -11.40 -7.22 4.27
CA GLY A 97 -10.28 -7.94 4.86
C GLY A 97 -9.57 -8.87 3.88
N GLN A 98 -10.33 -9.69 3.14
CA GLN A 98 -9.77 -10.58 2.11
C GLN A 98 -9.03 -9.81 1.03
N VAL A 99 -9.61 -8.69 0.57
CA VAL A 99 -8.98 -7.83 -0.45
C VAL A 99 -7.66 -7.25 0.06
N VAL A 100 -7.62 -6.76 1.31
CA VAL A 100 -6.38 -6.25 1.93
C VAL A 100 -5.32 -7.35 2.02
N PHE A 101 -5.68 -8.54 2.51
CA PHE A 101 -4.73 -9.67 2.58
C PHE A 101 -4.24 -10.10 1.19
N TRP A 102 -5.11 -10.09 0.18
CA TRP A 102 -4.74 -10.41 -1.19
C TRP A 102 -3.76 -9.39 -1.77
N ILE A 103 -4.03 -8.08 -1.60
CA ILE A 103 -3.15 -7.01 -2.06
C ILE A 103 -1.79 -7.11 -1.37
N LEU A 104 -1.76 -7.31 -0.05
CA LEU A 104 -0.52 -7.45 0.71
C LEU A 104 0.28 -8.67 0.24
N GLY A 105 -0.37 -9.81 0.08
CA GLY A 105 0.25 -11.04 -0.41
C GLY A 105 0.80 -10.89 -1.83
N ALA A 106 0.00 -10.35 -2.76
CA ALA A 106 0.40 -10.13 -4.15
C ALA A 106 1.55 -9.12 -4.26
N SER A 107 1.52 -8.05 -3.48
CA SER A 107 2.58 -7.05 -3.44
C SER A 107 3.86 -7.64 -2.88
N PHE A 108 3.78 -8.34 -1.74
CA PHE A 108 4.94 -8.99 -1.13
C PHE A 108 5.55 -10.05 -2.04
N PHE A 109 4.73 -10.87 -2.70
CA PHE A 109 5.18 -11.86 -3.66
C PHE A 109 5.86 -11.20 -4.87
N THR A 110 5.26 -10.15 -5.43
CA THR A 110 5.82 -9.43 -6.59
C THR A 110 7.14 -8.75 -6.24
N ILE A 111 7.23 -8.09 -5.07
CA ILE A 111 8.45 -7.45 -4.59
C ILE A 111 9.52 -8.49 -4.33
N MET A 112 9.19 -9.60 -3.67
CA MET A 112 10.18 -10.63 -3.35
C MET A 112 10.63 -11.39 -4.61
N LEU A 113 9.73 -11.65 -5.55
CA LEU A 113 10.08 -12.23 -6.85
C LEU A 113 10.99 -11.27 -7.64
N HIS A 114 10.69 -9.98 -7.67
CA HIS A 114 11.55 -8.98 -8.32
C HIS A 114 12.91 -8.87 -7.62
N ALA A 115 12.95 -8.80 -6.29
CA ALA A 115 14.19 -8.68 -5.52
C ALA A 115 15.07 -9.94 -5.56
N THR A 116 14.49 -11.12 -5.77
CA THR A 116 15.23 -12.39 -5.91
C THR A 116 15.72 -12.62 -7.33
N LEU A 117 14.95 -12.24 -8.35
CA LEU A 117 15.36 -12.35 -9.76
C LEU A 117 16.28 -11.21 -10.20
N TYR A 118 16.09 -10.00 -9.66
CA TYR A 118 16.90 -8.83 -9.96
C TYR A 118 17.99 -8.66 -8.90
N SER A 119 19.15 -9.24 -9.17
CA SER A 119 20.36 -8.83 -8.45
C SER A 119 20.70 -7.42 -8.93
N ILE A 120 20.77 -6.43 -8.03
CA ILE A 120 21.56 -5.23 -8.32
C ILE A 120 22.95 -5.76 -8.67
N GLU A 121 23.27 -5.80 -9.96
CA GLU A 121 24.66 -5.82 -10.40
C GLU A 121 25.28 -4.65 -9.65
N GLN A 122 26.26 -4.97 -8.82
CA GLN A 122 27.04 -3.95 -8.14
C GLN A 122 27.48 -2.99 -9.23
N CYS A 123 26.95 -1.75 -9.21
CA CYS A 123 27.70 -0.68 -9.84
C CYS A 123 29.07 -0.77 -9.18
N PRO A 124 30.11 -1.11 -9.94
CA PRO A 124 31.39 -1.40 -9.34
C PRO A 124 31.81 -0.11 -8.65
N LYS A 125 31.98 -0.17 -7.33
CA LYS A 125 32.80 0.83 -6.67
C LYS A 125 34.23 0.43 -7.00
N ASP A 126 34.63 0.78 -8.21
CA ASP A 126 36.01 0.77 -8.70
C ASP A 126 36.81 1.87 -7.98
N GLU A 127 36.76 1.93 -6.64
CA GLU A 127 37.53 2.91 -5.86
C GLU A 127 38.40 2.27 -4.79
N ASP A 128 38.20 0.99 -4.44
CA ASP A 128 39.06 0.33 -3.45
C ASP A 128 40.21 -0.48 -4.10
N ASP A 129 40.25 -0.63 -5.43
CA ASP A 129 41.37 -1.26 -6.18
C ASP A 129 42.35 -0.21 -6.75
N PHE A 130 41.94 1.05 -6.88
CA PHE A 130 42.79 2.12 -7.43
C PHE A 130 43.96 2.50 -6.49
N ASP A 131 43.80 2.29 -5.18
CA ASP A 131 44.85 2.57 -4.18
C ASP A 131 45.94 1.48 -4.10
N LEU A 132 45.76 0.32 -4.74
CA LEU A 132 46.75 -0.76 -4.75
C LEU A 132 47.73 -0.71 -5.92
N HIS A 133 47.53 0.19 -6.89
CA HIS A 133 48.35 0.26 -8.12
C HIS A 133 49.21 1.53 -8.27
N MET A 134 49.11 2.52 -7.37
CA MET A 134 50.01 3.69 -7.29
C MET A 134 51.07 3.55 -6.19
N ALA A 135 51.97 2.58 -6.38
CA ALA A 135 53.18 2.37 -5.59
C ALA A 135 54.10 3.64 -5.52
N PRO A 136 55.19 3.66 -4.73
CA PRO A 136 56.38 2.91 -5.18
C PRO A 136 57.16 2.16 -4.09
N VAL A 137 57.95 1.24 -4.63
CA VAL A 137 59.00 0.36 -4.10
C VAL A 137 60.02 1.09 -3.23
#